data_AF-A0A0D2BYL5-F1
#
_entry.id   AF-A0A0D2BYL5-F1
#
_cell.length_a   1.000
_cell.length_b   1.000
_cell.length_c   1.000
_cell.angle_alpha   90.00
_cell.angle_beta   90.00
_cell.angle_gamma   90.00
#
_symmetry.space_group_name_H-M   'P 1'
#
loop_
_entity.id
_entity.type
_entity.pdbx_description
1 polymer ?
#
loop_
_entity_poly.entity_id
_entity_poly.type
_entity_poly.pdbx_seq_one_letter_code
_entity_poly.pdbx_strand_id
1 'polypeptide(L)'
;MRLTPSLAIRKLLASIHPPLSPQSPRESKQLLNVLESAFQRRLDETHPSPRAAATGIEIQHGSELIPDPAQRVTHSTHSHLDTILGHPLFKQQSLTFLQTHGLAATAVKTFDDALLKQGLDSDLVQSCALQYLKGREKRGKSPKDEGLGPRLARWFNAMTGSEKKDLLLNEKYMEPLVSVMYADGLEREVWQWLQVLYERSFANFIFIPTDDCAPDAVAYLRAEDRLVSLMIKETARRGRLQEAVQLYTQAYEYRLNSGRSVLSEGKSSPEPLQRSWRQVAGAILLQNKRSKRGLPASLYDLILKYSLTIDYSPFDPAILHIYHPTTPTAHPLFQKLQESSFLEQFARWQKNPNRFVRRILLVSVLDAAELSLSHAHPREAREFLDFAERTYPDFLRSHEEKTDTAERLQLARQEILVRKEFRSSGYATAPELQVLV
;
A
#
# COMPACT_ATOMS: atom_id res chain seq x y z
N MET A 1 16.03 24.41 62.64
CA MET A 1 15.44 23.75 61.46
C MET A 1 15.08 24.81 60.43
N ARG A 2 15.65 24.72 59.23
CA ARG A 2 15.39 25.63 58.10
C ARG A 2 14.13 25.16 57.39
N LEU A 3 13.09 26.00 57.33
CA LEU A 3 11.92 25.77 56.48
C LEU A 3 12.04 26.61 55.21
N THR A 4 11.67 25.94 54.12
CA THR A 4 12.06 26.14 52.72
C THR A 4 11.07 27.03 51.94
N PRO A 5 11.49 27.60 50.79
CA PRO A 5 10.80 28.68 50.07
C PRO A 5 9.54 28.29 49.27
N SER A 6 8.96 27.10 49.48
CA SER A 6 7.81 26.61 48.71
C SER A 6 6.46 27.18 49.15
N LEU A 7 6.37 27.81 50.34
CA LEU A 7 5.14 28.45 50.83
C LEU A 7 4.98 29.91 50.38
N ALA A 8 6.06 30.56 49.93
CA ALA A 8 6.00 31.94 49.42
C ALA A 8 5.44 32.01 47.99
N ILE A 9 5.75 31.01 47.16
CA ILE A 9 5.30 30.95 45.76
C ILE A 9 3.78 30.67 45.67
N ARG A 10 3.23 29.89 46.62
CA ARG A 10 1.76 29.72 46.73
C ARG A 10 1.02 31.01 47.08
N LYS A 11 1.63 31.91 47.87
CA LYS A 11 1.03 33.22 48.18
C LYS A 11 1.07 34.21 47.02
N LEU A 12 2.07 34.11 46.13
CA LEU A 12 2.14 34.91 44.89
C LEU A 12 1.20 34.38 43.80
N LEU A 13 1.01 33.07 43.68
CA LEU A 13 0.05 32.51 42.72
C LEU A 13 -1.41 32.70 43.16
N ALA A 14 -1.67 32.82 44.46
CA ALA A 14 -2.99 33.17 45.00
C ALA A 14 -3.37 34.65 44.81
N SER A 15 -2.42 35.55 44.50
CA SER A 15 -2.71 36.94 44.15
C SER A 15 -2.96 37.16 42.65
N ILE A 16 -2.69 36.15 41.81
CA ILE A 16 -2.87 36.22 40.34
C ILE A 16 -4.18 35.54 39.91
N HIS A 17 -4.74 34.65 40.74
CA HIS A 17 -6.10 34.13 40.58
C HIS A 17 -6.86 34.24 41.90
N PRO A 18 -7.71 35.25 42.10
CA PRO A 18 -8.73 35.16 43.13
C PRO A 18 -9.77 34.10 42.70
N PRO A 19 -9.96 33.00 43.46
CA PRO A 19 -11.24 32.31 43.40
C PRO A 19 -12.20 33.16 44.22
N LEU A 20 -13.24 33.72 43.60
CA LEU A 20 -14.56 33.94 44.19
C LEU A 20 -15.39 34.78 43.22
N SER A 21 -16.55 34.24 42.88
CA SER A 21 -17.73 34.97 42.42
C SER A 21 -17.88 36.35 43.07
N PRO A 22 -18.26 37.40 42.34
CA PRO A 22 -18.53 38.72 42.92
C PRO A 22 -19.71 38.62 43.90
N GLN A 23 -19.47 38.92 45.18
CA GLN A 23 -20.43 38.66 46.26
C GLN A 23 -21.40 39.82 46.55
N SER A 24 -21.42 40.88 45.74
CA SER A 24 -22.57 41.80 45.75
C SER A 24 -22.76 42.54 44.41
N PRO A 25 -24.02 42.83 44.01
CA PRO A 25 -24.33 43.56 42.78
C PRO A 25 -23.87 45.03 42.77
N ARG A 26 -23.36 45.55 43.90
CA ARG A 26 -22.79 46.90 44.00
C ARG A 26 -21.31 46.92 43.60
N GLU A 27 -20.56 45.89 43.96
CA GLU A 27 -19.14 45.75 43.63
C GLU A 27 -18.93 45.41 42.16
N SER A 28 -19.83 44.62 41.55
CA SER A 28 -19.79 44.35 40.11
C SER A 28 -20.03 45.62 39.29
N LYS A 29 -20.95 46.50 39.72
CA LYS A 29 -21.17 47.81 39.09
C LYS A 29 -19.97 48.74 39.25
N GLN A 30 -19.32 48.75 40.41
CA GLN A 30 -18.09 49.53 40.61
C GLN A 30 -16.95 49.01 39.72
N LEU A 31 -16.76 47.70 39.64
CA LEU A 31 -15.75 47.11 38.77
C LEU A 31 -16.03 47.39 37.29
N LEU A 32 -17.30 47.34 36.89
CA LEU A 32 -17.72 47.63 35.52
C LEU A 32 -17.50 49.11 35.19
N ASN A 33 -17.82 50.03 36.10
CA ASN A 33 -17.52 51.46 35.91
C ASN A 33 -16.01 51.76 35.88
N VAL A 34 -15.20 51.03 36.66
CA VAL A 34 -13.74 51.16 36.63
C VAL A 34 -13.16 50.61 35.32
N LEU A 35 -13.69 49.49 34.83
CA LEU A 35 -13.28 48.93 33.53
C LEU A 35 -13.74 49.81 32.36
N GLU A 36 -14.96 50.34 32.42
CA GLU A 36 -15.51 51.22 31.40
C GLU A 36 -14.75 52.55 31.36
N SER A 37 -14.43 53.15 32.51
CA SER A 37 -13.58 54.34 32.57
C SER A 37 -12.14 54.08 32.12
N ALA A 38 -11.57 52.90 32.40
CA ALA A 38 -10.24 52.53 31.91
C ALA A 38 -10.23 52.28 30.39
N PHE A 39 -11.30 51.70 29.84
CA PHE A 39 -11.48 51.54 28.40
C PHE A 39 -11.69 52.88 27.71
N GLN A 40 -12.53 53.74 28.26
CA GLN A 40 -12.77 55.08 27.74
C GLN A 40 -11.48 55.91 27.75
N ARG A 41 -10.69 55.82 28.83
CA ARG A 41 -9.39 56.49 28.94
C ARG A 41 -8.38 55.99 27.91
N ARG A 42 -8.35 54.68 27.65
CA ARG A 42 -7.53 54.09 26.58
C ARG A 42 -8.03 54.44 25.18
N LEU A 43 -9.34 54.55 24.99
CA LEU A 43 -9.94 55.02 23.73
C LEU A 43 -9.62 56.50 23.49
N ASP A 44 -9.67 57.34 24.52
CA ASP A 44 -9.35 58.76 24.41
C ASP A 44 -7.84 58.99 24.20
N GLU A 45 -6.96 58.13 24.76
CA GLU A 45 -5.52 58.13 24.50
C GLU A 45 -5.15 57.66 23.08
N THR A 46 -5.87 56.65 22.55
CA THR A 46 -5.60 56.08 21.22
C THR A 46 -6.30 56.83 20.09
N HIS A 47 -7.38 57.54 20.39
CA HIS A 47 -8.16 58.37 19.47
C HIS A 47 -8.41 59.74 20.09
N PRO A 48 -7.41 60.65 20.13
CA PRO A 48 -7.62 61.99 20.66
C PRO A 48 -8.72 62.69 19.86
N SER A 49 -9.80 63.10 20.53
CA SER A 49 -10.89 63.85 19.92
C SER A 49 -10.34 65.11 19.24
N PRO A 50 -10.76 65.45 17.99
CA PRO A 50 -10.21 66.59 17.24
C PRO A 50 -10.37 67.94 17.94
N ARG A 51 -11.19 68.02 18.99
CA ARG A 51 -11.47 69.24 19.74
C ARG A 51 -10.39 69.61 20.77
N ALA A 52 -9.44 68.71 21.07
CA ALA A 52 -8.29 69.00 21.93
C ALA A 52 -7.05 69.50 21.14
N ALA A 53 -7.08 69.45 19.81
CA ALA A 53 -5.97 69.88 18.95
C ALA A 53 -6.07 71.36 18.48
N ALA A 54 -6.88 72.18 19.15
CA ALA A 54 -7.07 73.60 18.79
C ALA A 54 -6.26 74.59 19.66
N THR A 55 -5.39 74.13 20.55
CA THR A 55 -4.52 75.02 21.33
C THR A 55 -3.09 74.48 21.40
N GLY A 56 -2.20 75.11 20.64
CA GLY A 56 -0.74 74.90 20.63
C GLY A 56 -0.26 74.26 19.31
N ILE A 57 0.00 75.01 18.22
CA ILE A 57 1.28 75.71 17.92
C ILE A 57 2.44 74.69 17.93
N GLU A 58 3.20 74.37 16.88
CA GLU A 58 3.49 74.97 15.56
C GLU A 58 4.34 73.96 14.75
N ILE A 59 4.19 73.93 13.40
CA ILE A 59 5.29 73.84 12.39
C ILE A 59 6.10 72.51 12.34
N GLN A 60 6.24 71.72 11.27
CA GLN A 60 6.59 72.04 9.87
C GLN A 60 6.47 70.77 8.97
N HIS A 61 5.98 70.98 7.75
CA HIS A 61 6.24 70.30 6.46
C HIS A 61 6.61 68.79 6.35
N GLY A 62 5.71 68.07 5.67
CA GLY A 62 6.02 66.87 4.88
C GLY A 62 4.76 66.41 4.13
N SER A 63 4.70 66.69 2.83
CA SER A 63 3.59 66.33 1.94
C SER A 63 3.42 64.80 1.91
N GLU A 64 2.30 64.30 2.43
CA GLU A 64 1.78 62.98 2.06
C GLU A 64 0.24 63.01 2.11
N LEU A 65 -0.33 62.45 1.05
CA LEU A 65 -1.75 62.44 0.73
C LEU A 65 -2.60 62.00 1.93
N ILE A 66 -3.63 62.80 2.25
CA ILE A 66 -4.71 62.41 3.15
C ILE A 66 -5.31 61.10 2.59
N PRO A 67 -5.18 59.93 3.26
CA PRO A 67 -5.82 58.72 2.80
C PRO A 67 -7.30 58.79 3.16
N ASP A 68 -8.14 58.38 2.22
CA ASP A 68 -9.58 58.25 2.36
C ASP A 68 -9.95 57.56 3.70
N PRO A 69 -10.78 58.19 4.57
CA PRO A 69 -11.16 57.62 5.86
C PRO A 69 -11.88 56.26 5.76
N ALA A 70 -12.40 55.89 4.59
CA ALA A 70 -12.97 54.55 4.36
C ALA A 70 -11.92 53.42 4.35
N GLN A 71 -10.65 53.72 4.06
CA GLN A 71 -9.58 52.72 3.99
C GLN A 71 -8.88 52.48 5.34
N ARG A 72 -8.89 53.46 6.26
CA ARG A 72 -8.25 53.28 7.59
C ARG A 72 -9.04 52.38 8.53
N VAL A 73 -10.37 52.38 8.44
CA VAL A 73 -11.23 51.58 9.33
C VAL A 73 -11.20 50.09 8.98
N THR A 74 -11.05 49.75 7.69
CA THR A 74 -11.03 48.36 7.21
C THR A 74 -9.71 47.66 7.50
N HIS A 75 -8.57 48.32 7.33
CA HIS A 75 -7.26 47.72 7.62
C HIS A 75 -7.01 47.52 9.12
N SER A 76 -7.51 48.41 9.99
CA SER A 76 -7.32 48.27 11.43
C SER A 76 -8.18 47.14 12.02
N THR A 77 -9.39 46.91 11.53
CA THR A 77 -10.24 45.80 11.98
C THR A 77 -9.74 44.46 11.43
N HIS A 78 -9.30 44.41 10.17
CA HIS A 78 -8.70 43.19 9.61
C HIS A 78 -7.37 42.84 10.29
N SER A 79 -6.47 43.82 10.48
CA SER A 79 -5.19 43.59 11.15
C SER A 79 -5.37 43.22 12.63
N HIS A 80 -6.35 43.81 13.31
CA HIS A 80 -6.67 43.44 14.68
C HIS A 80 -7.28 42.03 14.76
N LEU A 81 -8.17 41.65 13.83
CA LEU A 81 -8.70 40.28 13.75
C LEU A 81 -7.60 39.28 13.42
N ASP A 82 -6.69 39.58 12.50
CA ASP A 82 -5.54 38.72 12.18
C ASP A 82 -4.59 38.58 13.38
N THR A 83 -4.47 39.62 14.21
CA THR A 83 -3.68 39.58 15.45
C THR A 83 -4.37 38.77 16.56
N ILE A 84 -5.69 38.83 16.66
CA ILE A 84 -6.49 37.99 17.59
C ILE A 84 -6.46 36.53 17.15
N LEU A 85 -6.69 36.26 15.85
CA LEU A 85 -6.64 34.91 15.27
C LEU A 85 -5.20 34.35 15.21
N GLY A 86 -4.19 35.22 15.24
CA GLY A 86 -2.78 34.88 15.29
C GLY A 86 -2.28 34.47 16.68
N HIS A 87 -3.07 34.69 17.74
CA HIS A 87 -2.67 34.48 19.13
C HIS A 87 -2.54 32.97 19.48
N PRO A 88 -1.50 32.54 20.22
CA PRO A 88 -1.22 31.13 20.49
C PRO A 88 -2.33 30.37 21.25
N LEU A 89 -3.22 31.09 21.97
CA LEU A 89 -4.39 30.51 22.63
C LEU A 89 -5.54 30.17 21.65
N PHE A 90 -5.63 30.86 20.51
CA PHE A 90 -6.58 30.51 19.43
C PHE A 90 -5.95 29.59 18.38
N LYS A 91 -4.62 29.52 18.32
CA LYS A 91 -3.86 28.48 17.62
C LYS A 91 -3.75 27.16 18.40
N GLN A 92 -4.26 27.09 19.64
CA GLN A 92 -4.55 25.82 20.29
C GLN A 92 -5.65 25.14 19.48
N GLN A 93 -5.18 24.29 18.57
CA GLN A 93 -5.91 23.33 17.78
C GLN A 93 -7.16 22.87 18.53
N SER A 94 -8.30 23.22 17.95
CA SER A 94 -9.55 22.47 18.06
C SER A 94 -9.27 20.97 18.06
N LEU A 95 -9.12 20.38 19.25
CA LEU A 95 -9.06 18.93 19.49
C LEU A 95 -10.39 18.24 19.15
N THR A 96 -11.38 18.98 18.66
CA THR A 96 -12.69 18.52 18.19
C THR A 96 -12.92 18.71 16.68
N PHE A 97 -11.92 19.19 15.92
CA PHE A 97 -11.96 19.23 14.44
C PHE A 97 -11.01 18.19 13.79
N LEU A 98 -10.69 17.10 14.49
CA LEU A 98 -9.89 15.98 13.96
C LEU A 98 -10.71 15.02 13.08
N GLN A 99 -11.44 15.56 12.11
CA GLN A 99 -11.96 14.80 10.98
C GLN A 99 -11.96 15.71 9.75
N THR A 100 -10.81 15.87 9.09
CA THR A 100 -10.73 16.31 7.66
C THR A 100 -9.31 16.47 7.10
N HIS A 101 -8.24 16.36 7.90
CA HIS A 101 -6.92 16.10 7.33
C HIS A 101 -6.84 14.61 6.96
N GLY A 102 -6.80 14.31 5.66
CA GLY A 102 -6.85 12.94 5.16
C GLY A 102 -5.78 12.05 5.79
N LEU A 103 -6.11 10.78 6.05
CA LEU A 103 -5.23 9.79 6.70
C LEU A 103 -3.81 9.72 6.11
N ALA A 104 -3.66 10.07 4.83
CA ALA A 104 -2.37 10.19 4.17
C ALA A 104 -1.52 11.37 4.70
N ALA A 105 -2.13 12.55 4.89
CA ALA A 105 -1.44 13.72 5.42
C ALA A 105 -1.09 13.55 6.91
N THR A 106 -1.91 12.83 7.67
CA THR A 106 -1.58 12.49 9.07
C THR A 106 -0.39 11.54 9.14
N ALA A 107 -0.37 10.49 8.30
CA ALA A 107 0.75 9.55 8.24
C ALA A 107 2.09 10.20 7.86
N VAL A 108 2.04 11.16 6.94
CA VAL A 108 3.20 11.94 6.49
C VAL A 108 3.74 12.83 7.64
N LYS A 109 2.85 13.49 8.40
CA LYS A 109 3.24 14.27 9.58
C LYS A 109 3.78 13.40 10.72
N THR A 110 3.14 12.27 11.02
CA THR A 110 3.61 11.37 12.07
C THR A 110 4.99 10.78 11.75
N PHE A 111 5.26 10.53 10.46
CA PHE A 111 6.58 10.11 10.00
C PHE A 111 7.64 11.20 10.24
N ASP A 112 7.36 12.46 9.87
CA ASP A 112 8.28 13.57 10.10
C ASP A 112 8.55 13.81 11.59
N ASP A 113 7.49 13.81 12.40
CA ASP A 113 7.59 14.01 13.83
C ASP A 113 8.45 12.91 14.48
N ALA A 114 8.35 11.67 14.00
CA ALA A 114 9.17 10.56 14.46
C ALA A 114 10.62 10.66 13.99
N LEU A 115 10.85 11.14 12.76
CA LEU A 115 12.18 11.38 12.21
C LEU A 115 12.92 12.49 12.96
N LEU A 116 12.22 13.59 13.29
CA LEU A 116 12.78 14.69 14.09
C LEU A 116 13.12 14.28 15.53
N LYS A 117 12.35 13.33 16.10
CA LYS A 117 12.57 12.81 17.46
C LYS A 117 13.59 11.67 17.55
N GLN A 118 14.21 11.27 16.42
CA GLN A 118 15.11 10.10 16.32
C GLN A 118 14.50 8.78 16.85
N GLY A 119 13.17 8.69 16.89
CA GLY A 119 12.43 7.54 17.44
C GLY A 119 11.77 6.69 16.36
N LEU A 120 12.37 6.60 15.18
CA LEU A 120 11.75 5.96 14.02
C LEU A 120 11.95 4.44 14.08
N ASP A 121 10.94 3.76 14.62
CA ASP A 121 10.88 2.30 14.67
C ASP A 121 10.25 1.70 13.40
N SER A 122 10.66 0.49 13.03
CA SER A 122 10.18 -0.22 11.84
C SER A 122 8.66 -0.44 11.85
N ASP A 123 8.09 -0.68 13.04
CA ASP A 123 6.64 -0.82 13.24
C ASP A 123 5.90 0.49 12.99
N LEU A 124 6.47 1.61 13.43
CA LEU A 124 5.89 2.93 13.21
C LEU A 124 5.89 3.28 11.72
N VAL A 125 6.97 2.96 11.00
CA VAL A 125 7.06 3.13 9.55
C VAL A 125 6.01 2.29 8.82
N GLN A 126 5.83 1.02 9.21
CA GLN A 126 4.80 0.16 8.63
C GLN A 126 3.40 0.73 8.85
N SER A 127 3.11 1.19 10.07
CA SER A 127 1.81 1.77 10.41
C SER A 127 1.52 3.05 9.59
N CYS A 128 2.53 3.90 9.40
CA CYS A 128 2.43 5.11 8.57
C CYS A 128 2.19 4.74 7.10
N ALA A 129 2.92 3.75 6.57
CA ALA A 129 2.73 3.26 5.20
C ALA A 129 1.30 2.74 4.97
N LEU A 130 0.78 1.93 5.90
CA LEU A 130 -0.60 1.42 5.82
C LEU A 130 -1.66 2.52 5.91
N GLN A 131 -1.47 3.50 6.81
CA GLN A 131 -2.38 4.65 6.94
C GLN A 131 -2.35 5.52 5.69
N TYR A 132 -1.17 5.70 5.07
CA TYR A 132 -1.01 6.43 3.83
C TYR A 132 -1.75 5.77 2.66
N LEU A 133 -1.58 4.44 2.49
CA LEU A 133 -2.27 3.68 1.45
C LEU A 133 -3.80 3.76 1.61
N LYS A 134 -4.31 3.51 2.83
CA LYS A 134 -5.75 3.63 3.14
C LYS A 134 -6.28 5.04 2.90
N GLY A 135 -5.48 6.06 3.21
CA GLY A 135 -5.83 7.45 2.97
C GLY A 135 -5.94 7.80 1.49
N ARG A 136 -5.09 7.20 0.64
CA ARG A 136 -5.10 7.42 -0.80
C ARG A 136 -6.22 6.70 -1.52
N GLU A 137 -6.51 5.46 -1.14
CA GLU A 137 -7.63 4.69 -1.71
C GLU A 137 -8.96 5.45 -1.55
N LYS A 138 -9.16 6.12 -0.40
CA LYS A 138 -10.36 6.90 -0.12
C LYS A 138 -10.45 8.25 -0.84
N ARG A 139 -9.32 8.84 -1.26
CA ARG A 139 -9.29 10.22 -1.79
C ARG A 139 -8.99 10.33 -3.29
N GLY A 140 -8.60 9.23 -3.96
CA GLY A 140 -8.45 9.13 -5.43
C GLY A 140 -7.34 9.97 -6.07
N LYS A 141 -6.91 11.08 -5.46
CA LYS A 141 -5.77 11.91 -5.85
C LYS A 141 -4.99 12.29 -4.61
N SER A 142 -3.68 12.01 -4.60
CA SER A 142 -2.80 12.47 -3.55
C SER A 142 -2.78 14.01 -3.57
N PRO A 143 -2.78 14.68 -2.41
CA PRO A 143 -2.42 16.09 -2.36
C PRO A 143 -1.02 16.27 -2.98
N LYS A 144 -0.80 17.39 -3.67
CA LYS A 144 0.49 17.76 -4.27
C LYS A 144 1.59 18.02 -3.22
N ASP A 145 1.25 17.91 -1.95
CA ASP A 145 2.17 18.05 -0.82
C ASP A 145 2.88 16.71 -0.59
N GLU A 146 4.19 16.74 -0.81
CA GLU A 146 5.22 15.76 -0.43
C GLU A 146 4.71 14.36 -0.02
N GLY A 147 4.70 13.44 -0.99
CA GLY A 147 4.39 12.03 -0.75
C GLY A 147 5.30 11.40 0.31
N LEU A 148 4.85 10.29 0.88
CA LEU A 148 5.61 9.54 1.90
C LEU A 148 6.85 8.85 1.27
N GLY A 149 6.77 8.48 0.00
CA GLY A 149 7.81 7.74 -0.73
C GLY A 149 9.19 8.39 -0.74
N PRO A 150 9.36 9.68 -1.13
CA PRO A 150 10.66 10.34 -1.11
C PRO A 150 11.31 10.36 0.28
N ARG A 151 10.48 10.44 1.33
CA ARG A 151 10.96 10.44 2.72
C ARG A 151 11.38 9.06 3.16
N LEU A 152 10.64 8.02 2.77
CA LEU A 152 11.04 6.63 2.95
C LEU A 152 12.35 6.31 2.23
N ALA A 153 12.54 6.81 1.00
CA ALA A 153 13.80 6.63 0.26
C ALA A 153 14.99 7.29 0.98
N ARG A 154 14.82 8.54 1.46
CA ARG A 154 15.86 9.24 2.25
C ARG A 154 16.18 8.49 3.55
N TRP A 155 15.16 8.03 4.26
CA TRP A 155 15.32 7.24 5.48
C TRP A 155 16.07 5.95 5.21
N PHE A 156 15.65 5.19 4.18
CA PHE A 156 16.34 3.97 3.78
C PHE A 156 17.81 4.25 3.43
N ASN A 157 18.10 5.31 2.67
CA ASN A 157 19.48 5.64 2.30
C ASN A 157 20.33 6.02 3.51
N ALA A 158 19.76 6.72 4.50
CA ALA A 158 20.41 7.11 5.75
C ALA A 158 20.67 5.93 6.72
N MET A 159 19.99 4.80 6.56
CA MET A 159 20.20 3.62 7.41
C MET A 159 21.59 3.00 7.26
N THR A 160 22.05 2.40 8.35
CA THR A 160 23.26 1.58 8.38
C THR A 160 23.06 0.25 7.63
N GLY A 161 24.18 -0.39 7.26
CA GLY A 161 24.14 -1.65 6.52
C GLY A 161 23.41 -2.79 7.24
N SER A 162 23.47 -2.83 8.58
CA SER A 162 22.76 -3.83 9.41
C SER A 162 21.25 -3.56 9.46
N GLU A 163 20.82 -2.32 9.70
CA GLU A 163 19.40 -1.95 9.72
C GLU A 163 18.72 -2.21 8.37
N LYS A 164 19.43 -1.97 7.26
CA LYS A 164 18.97 -2.34 5.91
C LYS A 164 18.76 -3.85 5.76
N LYS A 165 19.59 -4.70 6.40
CA LYS A 165 19.40 -6.17 6.38
C LYS A 165 18.10 -6.53 7.05
N ASP A 166 17.95 -6.07 8.29
CA ASP A 166 16.83 -6.45 9.14
C ASP A 166 15.51 -5.99 8.52
N LEU A 167 15.47 -4.81 7.89
CA LEU A 167 14.31 -4.32 7.17
C LEU A 167 13.99 -5.18 5.93
N LEU A 168 14.98 -5.47 5.07
CA LEU A 168 14.77 -6.20 3.82
C LEU A 168 14.40 -7.69 4.06
N LEU A 169 14.92 -8.29 5.12
CA LEU A 169 14.61 -9.66 5.51
C LEU A 169 13.22 -9.78 6.16
N ASN A 170 12.66 -8.69 6.69
CA ASN A 170 11.37 -8.73 7.38
C ASN A 170 10.19 -8.64 6.41
N GLU A 171 9.45 -9.75 6.31
CA GLU A 171 8.32 -9.91 5.41
C GLU A 171 7.17 -8.92 5.65
N LYS A 172 6.94 -8.50 6.90
CA LYS A 172 5.78 -7.68 7.28
C LYS A 172 5.91 -6.24 6.81
N TYR A 173 7.14 -5.71 6.76
CA TYR A 173 7.40 -4.31 6.45
C TYR A 173 7.48 -4.06 4.94
N MET A 174 8.02 -5.00 4.18
CA MET A 174 8.31 -4.81 2.76
C MET A 174 7.06 -4.61 1.89
N GLU A 175 5.96 -5.30 2.19
CA GLU A 175 4.75 -5.20 1.35
C GLU A 175 4.09 -3.81 1.38
N PRO A 176 3.81 -3.20 2.56
CA PRO A 176 3.33 -1.82 2.62
C PRO A 176 4.32 -0.83 2.02
N LEU A 177 5.62 -0.99 2.29
CA LEU A 177 6.67 -0.08 1.81
C LEU A 177 6.74 -0.06 0.28
N VAL A 178 6.86 -1.22 -0.36
CA VAL A 178 6.90 -1.31 -1.83
C VAL A 178 5.63 -0.76 -2.44
N SER A 179 4.46 -1.03 -1.84
CA SER A 179 3.18 -0.48 -2.31
C SER A 179 3.16 1.06 -2.27
N VAL A 180 3.70 1.69 -1.23
CA VAL A 180 3.82 3.15 -1.13
C VAL A 180 4.78 3.70 -2.20
N MET A 181 5.95 3.07 -2.35
CA MET A 181 6.96 3.50 -3.33
C MET A 181 6.42 3.45 -4.75
N TYR A 182 5.73 2.37 -5.11
CA TYR A 182 5.02 2.29 -6.38
C TYR A 182 3.95 3.39 -6.45
N ALA A 183 3.08 3.54 -5.45
CA ALA A 183 2.02 4.56 -5.45
C ALA A 183 2.52 5.99 -5.67
N ASP A 184 3.73 6.32 -5.21
CA ASP A 184 4.42 7.60 -5.42
C ASP A 184 5.27 7.66 -6.70
N GLY A 185 5.37 6.57 -7.46
CA GLY A 185 6.12 6.50 -8.73
C GLY A 185 7.63 6.31 -8.57
N LEU A 186 8.09 5.92 -7.38
CA LEU A 186 9.49 5.74 -7.03
C LEU A 186 9.96 4.30 -7.27
N GLU A 187 9.63 3.74 -8.43
CA GLU A 187 10.01 2.37 -8.80
C GLU A 187 11.54 2.20 -8.84
N ARG A 188 12.26 3.24 -9.28
CA ARG A 188 13.73 3.27 -9.35
C ARG A 188 14.41 3.06 -7.99
N GLU A 189 13.81 3.51 -6.91
CA GLU A 189 14.36 3.34 -5.56
C GLU A 189 14.19 1.89 -5.08
N VAL A 190 13.07 1.24 -5.42
CA VAL A 190 12.85 -0.18 -5.13
C VAL A 190 13.87 -1.06 -5.86
N TRP A 191 14.26 -0.68 -7.08
CA TRP A 191 15.36 -1.32 -7.79
C TRP A 191 16.71 -1.18 -7.09
N GLN A 192 16.99 -0.02 -6.48
CA GLN A 192 18.19 0.15 -5.66
C GLN A 192 18.16 -0.78 -4.43
N TRP A 193 16.99 -0.98 -3.83
CA TRP A 193 16.84 -1.94 -2.71
C TRP A 193 17.14 -3.37 -3.16
N LEU A 194 16.71 -3.75 -4.38
CA LEU A 194 17.06 -5.03 -4.99
C LEU A 194 18.55 -5.13 -5.29
N GLN A 195 19.18 -4.05 -5.78
CA GLN A 195 20.61 -3.97 -6.01
C GLN A 195 21.41 -4.19 -4.72
N VAL A 196 20.96 -3.66 -3.57
CA VAL A 196 21.56 -3.93 -2.26
C VAL A 196 21.50 -5.43 -1.88
N LEU A 197 20.47 -6.16 -2.30
CA LEU A 197 20.41 -7.61 -2.14
C LEU A 197 21.34 -8.34 -3.13
N TYR A 198 21.55 -7.79 -4.32
CA TYR A 198 22.40 -8.35 -5.37
C TYR A 198 23.90 -8.16 -5.10
N GLU A 199 24.32 -6.98 -4.67
CA GLU A 199 25.72 -6.59 -4.45
C GLU A 199 26.35 -7.23 -3.20
N ARG A 200 25.56 -7.91 -2.36
CA ARG A 200 26.11 -8.57 -1.17
C ARG A 200 26.88 -9.84 -1.51
N SER A 201 27.96 -10.01 -0.74
CA SER A 201 29.11 -10.92 -0.84
C SER A 201 28.80 -12.41 -0.79
N PHE A 202 27.88 -12.89 -1.62
CA PHE A 202 27.75 -14.30 -1.98
C PHE A 202 28.22 -14.56 -3.42
N ALA A 203 28.72 -13.54 -4.11
CA ALA A 203 29.09 -13.58 -5.53
C ALA A 203 30.25 -14.54 -5.87
N ASN A 204 31.00 -15.03 -4.87
CA ASN A 204 32.20 -15.85 -5.09
C ASN A 204 32.10 -17.29 -4.58
N PHE A 205 30.98 -17.69 -3.96
CA PHE A 205 30.83 -19.05 -3.44
C PHE A 205 29.78 -19.79 -4.28
N ILE A 206 30.22 -20.86 -4.93
CA ILE A 206 29.32 -21.87 -5.50
C ILE A 206 28.53 -22.42 -4.31
N PHE A 207 27.22 -22.17 -4.29
CA PHE A 207 26.34 -22.59 -3.22
C PHE A 207 26.28 -24.12 -3.15
N ILE A 208 27.01 -24.72 -2.22
CA ILE A 208 26.74 -26.08 -1.77
C ILE A 208 25.93 -25.94 -0.47
N PRO A 209 24.65 -26.37 -0.42
CA PRO A 209 23.76 -26.19 0.74
C PRO A 209 24.20 -26.87 2.05
N THR A 210 25.38 -27.50 2.07
CA THR A 210 25.90 -28.27 3.20
C THR A 210 26.88 -27.51 4.07
N ASP A 211 27.35 -26.33 3.67
CA ASP A 211 28.39 -25.63 4.42
C ASP A 211 27.83 -24.66 5.47
N ASP A 212 28.32 -24.82 6.70
CA ASP A 212 28.21 -23.90 7.85
C ASP A 212 28.71 -22.46 7.57
N CYS A 213 29.11 -22.15 6.33
CA CYS A 213 29.72 -20.87 5.94
C CYS A 213 28.73 -19.72 5.72
N ALA A 214 27.41 -19.94 5.60
CA ALA A 214 26.45 -18.85 5.37
C ALA A 214 25.01 -19.15 5.83
N PRO A 215 24.70 -19.11 7.14
CA PRO A 215 23.36 -19.40 7.67
C PRO A 215 22.26 -18.48 7.12
N ASP A 216 22.59 -17.24 6.72
CA ASP A 216 21.61 -16.26 6.24
C ASP A 216 21.31 -16.33 4.74
N ALA A 217 22.05 -17.11 3.95
CA ALA A 217 21.95 -17.06 2.49
C ALA A 217 20.54 -17.43 1.97
N VAL A 218 19.92 -18.43 2.58
CA VAL A 218 18.53 -18.82 2.27
C VAL A 218 17.55 -17.69 2.60
N ALA A 219 17.80 -16.93 3.68
CA ALA A 219 16.98 -15.78 4.04
C ALA A 219 17.10 -14.66 3.00
N TYR A 220 18.30 -14.38 2.48
CA TYR A 220 18.49 -13.43 1.38
C TYR A 220 17.83 -13.86 0.08
N LEU A 221 17.93 -15.13 -0.31
CA LEU A 221 17.26 -15.65 -1.50
C LEU A 221 15.73 -15.55 -1.38
N ARG A 222 15.19 -15.74 -0.17
CA ARG A 222 13.75 -15.54 0.11
C ARG A 222 13.36 -14.06 0.07
N ALA A 223 14.19 -13.17 0.61
CA ALA A 223 13.95 -11.73 0.59
C ALA A 223 13.99 -11.16 -0.83
N GLU A 224 14.90 -11.65 -1.66
CA GLU A 224 14.96 -11.31 -3.08
C GLU A 224 13.68 -11.76 -3.82
N ASP A 225 13.29 -13.04 -3.69
CA ASP A 225 12.05 -13.54 -4.31
C ASP A 225 10.83 -12.76 -3.80
N ARG A 226 10.79 -12.41 -2.51
CA ARG A 226 9.75 -11.57 -1.95
C ARG A 226 9.74 -10.19 -2.60
N LEU A 227 10.87 -9.51 -2.71
CA LEU A 227 10.93 -8.16 -3.27
C LEU A 227 10.51 -8.16 -4.76
N VAL A 228 11.05 -9.10 -5.54
CA VAL A 228 10.68 -9.29 -6.95
C VAL A 228 9.18 -9.60 -7.07
N SER A 229 8.63 -10.48 -6.22
CA SER A 229 7.19 -10.79 -6.21
C SER A 229 6.31 -9.57 -5.93
N LEU A 230 6.76 -8.65 -5.06
CA LEU A 230 6.03 -7.42 -4.73
C LEU A 230 6.09 -6.42 -5.90
N MET A 231 7.24 -6.29 -6.55
CA MET A 231 7.40 -5.47 -7.76
C MET A 231 6.47 -5.98 -8.88
N ILE A 232 6.42 -7.30 -9.10
CA ILE A 232 5.53 -7.95 -10.06
C ILE A 232 4.06 -7.71 -9.69
N LYS A 233 3.69 -7.86 -8.42
CA LYS A 233 2.32 -7.62 -7.93
C LYS A 233 1.86 -6.19 -8.21
N GLU A 234 2.69 -5.20 -7.91
CA GLU A 234 2.35 -3.78 -8.11
C GLU A 234 2.33 -3.38 -9.60
N THR A 235 3.27 -3.89 -10.40
CA THR A 235 3.26 -3.66 -11.86
C THR A 235 2.07 -4.31 -12.55
N ALA A 236 1.72 -5.55 -12.16
CA ALA A 236 0.52 -6.23 -12.65
C ALA A 236 -0.77 -5.49 -12.24
N ARG A 237 -0.84 -4.93 -11.02
CA ARG A 237 -1.98 -4.12 -10.55
C ARG A 237 -2.18 -2.85 -11.40
N ARG A 238 -1.13 -2.29 -11.97
CA ARG A 238 -1.18 -1.14 -12.90
C ARG A 238 -1.61 -1.52 -14.32
N GLY A 239 -1.84 -2.81 -14.59
CA GLY A 239 -2.19 -3.31 -15.91
C GLY A 239 -0.98 -3.42 -16.85
N ARG A 240 0.26 -3.39 -16.33
CA ARG A 240 1.49 -3.51 -17.11
C ARG A 240 2.07 -4.93 -17.02
N LEU A 241 1.34 -5.90 -17.56
CA LEU A 241 1.71 -7.31 -17.47
C LEU A 241 3.01 -7.64 -18.20
N GLN A 242 3.26 -7.02 -19.35
CA GLN A 242 4.50 -7.23 -20.11
C GLN A 242 5.73 -6.86 -19.27
N GLU A 243 5.70 -5.71 -18.60
CA GLU A 243 6.78 -5.30 -17.69
C GLU A 243 6.91 -6.31 -16.54
N ALA A 244 5.80 -6.70 -15.89
CA ALA A 244 5.81 -7.67 -14.80
C ALA A 244 6.43 -9.02 -15.20
N VAL A 245 6.13 -9.49 -16.40
CA VAL A 245 6.74 -10.69 -17.00
C VAL A 245 8.23 -10.49 -17.23
N GLN A 246 8.62 -9.37 -17.84
CA GLN A 246 10.04 -9.06 -18.08
C GLN A 246 10.85 -9.03 -16.79
N LEU A 247 10.31 -8.44 -15.71
CA LEU A 247 10.92 -8.44 -14.38
C LEU A 247 11.24 -9.85 -13.90
N TYR A 248 10.29 -10.77 -14.02
CA TYR A 248 10.48 -12.16 -13.62
C TYR A 248 11.56 -12.84 -14.45
N THR A 249 11.52 -12.67 -15.77
CA THR A 249 12.48 -13.29 -16.68
C THR A 249 13.90 -12.79 -16.44
N GLN A 250 14.08 -11.49 -16.22
CA GLN A 250 15.37 -10.88 -15.89
C GLN A 250 15.89 -11.34 -14.53
N ALA A 251 15.02 -11.40 -13.52
CA ALA A 251 15.41 -11.89 -12.19
C ALA A 251 15.83 -13.37 -12.23
N TYR A 252 15.12 -14.18 -13.03
CA TYR A 252 15.44 -15.59 -13.22
C TYR A 252 16.79 -15.78 -13.92
N GLU A 253 16.99 -15.08 -15.05
CA GLU A 253 18.27 -15.08 -15.78
C GLU A 253 19.43 -14.61 -14.90
N TYR A 254 19.22 -13.55 -14.10
CA TYR A 254 20.22 -13.07 -13.17
C TYR A 254 20.62 -14.16 -12.16
N ARG A 255 19.65 -14.89 -11.60
CA ARG A 255 19.94 -16.00 -10.67
C ARG A 255 20.68 -17.16 -11.33
N LEU A 256 20.30 -17.51 -12.56
CA LEU A 256 21.00 -18.54 -13.34
C LEU A 256 22.46 -18.12 -13.60
N ASN A 257 22.66 -16.91 -14.14
CA ASN A 257 23.98 -16.41 -14.51
C ASN A 257 24.88 -16.16 -13.29
N SER A 258 24.30 -15.82 -12.15
CA SER A 258 25.05 -15.59 -10.91
C SER A 258 25.46 -16.89 -10.20
N GLY A 259 25.14 -18.07 -10.76
CA GLY A 259 25.42 -19.37 -10.11
C GLY A 259 24.69 -19.56 -8.77
N ARG A 260 23.69 -18.72 -8.47
CA ARG A 260 22.86 -18.78 -7.26
C ARG A 260 21.67 -19.75 -7.44
N SER A 261 21.51 -20.27 -8.65
CA SER A 261 20.60 -21.37 -8.94
C SER A 261 21.18 -22.63 -8.34
N VAL A 262 20.58 -23.12 -7.26
CA VAL A 262 20.98 -24.35 -6.61
C VAL A 262 20.60 -25.52 -7.53
N LEU A 263 21.53 -25.92 -8.39
CA LEU A 263 21.50 -27.24 -9.02
C LEU A 263 21.84 -28.24 -7.92
N SER A 264 20.82 -28.71 -7.18
CA SER A 264 20.97 -29.85 -6.31
C SER A 264 20.02 -30.93 -6.79
N GLU A 265 20.57 -32.08 -7.17
CA GLU A 265 19.87 -33.32 -7.55
C GLU A 265 19.11 -33.96 -6.37
N GLY A 266 18.60 -33.16 -5.43
CA GLY A 266 17.94 -33.59 -4.21
C GLY A 266 16.88 -32.59 -3.76
N LYS A 267 15.74 -33.13 -3.28
CA LYS A 267 14.46 -32.47 -2.93
C LYS A 267 14.50 -31.37 -1.85
N SER A 268 15.65 -30.80 -1.51
CA SER A 268 15.82 -29.94 -0.32
C SER A 268 16.43 -28.56 -0.57
N SER A 269 16.60 -28.13 -1.83
CA SER A 269 16.99 -26.74 -2.11
C SER A 269 15.78 -25.87 -2.51
N PRO A 270 15.73 -24.60 -2.10
CA PRO A 270 14.65 -23.70 -2.48
C PRO A 270 14.77 -23.36 -3.98
N GLU A 271 13.85 -23.88 -4.79
CA GLU A 271 13.73 -23.47 -6.20
C GLU A 271 13.66 -21.95 -6.34
N PRO A 272 14.25 -21.38 -7.40
CA PRO A 272 14.32 -19.96 -7.56
C PRO A 272 12.92 -19.37 -7.82
N LEU A 273 12.66 -18.25 -7.14
CA LEU A 273 11.58 -17.31 -7.47
C LEU A 273 10.14 -17.87 -7.41
N GLN A 274 9.85 -18.75 -6.44
CA GLN A 274 8.53 -19.37 -6.25
C GLN A 274 7.39 -18.35 -6.07
N ARG A 275 7.58 -17.34 -5.22
CA ARG A 275 6.54 -16.33 -4.94
C ARG A 275 6.33 -15.45 -6.17
N SER A 276 7.42 -15.07 -6.81
CA SER A 276 7.40 -14.28 -8.04
C SER A 276 6.65 -15.00 -9.17
N TRP A 277 6.91 -16.30 -9.37
CA TRP A 277 6.18 -17.13 -10.32
C TRP A 277 4.67 -17.14 -10.05
N ARG A 278 4.26 -17.35 -8.79
CA ARG A 278 2.83 -17.36 -8.43
C ARG A 278 2.14 -16.04 -8.77
N GLN A 279 2.81 -14.91 -8.58
CA GLN A 279 2.26 -13.60 -8.94
C GLN A 279 2.16 -13.42 -10.45
N VAL A 280 3.18 -13.81 -11.23
CA VAL A 280 3.15 -13.72 -12.71
C VAL A 280 2.10 -14.65 -13.29
N ALA A 281 2.14 -15.93 -12.95
CA ALA A 281 1.21 -16.93 -13.48
C ALA A 281 -0.23 -16.58 -13.10
N GLY A 282 -0.46 -16.17 -11.84
CA GLY A 282 -1.76 -15.67 -11.40
C GLY A 282 -2.22 -14.43 -12.19
N ALA A 283 -1.33 -13.47 -12.41
CA ALA A 283 -1.65 -12.27 -13.21
C ALA A 283 -1.98 -12.61 -14.67
N ILE A 284 -1.24 -13.52 -15.31
CA ILE A 284 -1.50 -14.00 -16.67
C ILE A 284 -2.89 -14.63 -16.75
N LEU A 285 -3.19 -15.58 -15.86
CA LEU A 285 -4.47 -16.30 -15.83
C LEU A 285 -5.66 -15.37 -15.57
N LEU A 286 -5.46 -14.30 -14.78
CA LEU A 286 -6.50 -13.31 -14.50
C LEU A 286 -6.69 -12.31 -15.65
N GLN A 287 -5.61 -11.87 -16.28
CA GLN A 287 -5.66 -10.84 -17.32
C GLN A 287 -6.07 -11.38 -18.69
N ASN A 288 -5.75 -12.63 -19.03
CA ASN A 288 -6.15 -13.24 -20.30
C ASN A 288 -7.69 -13.30 -20.47
N LYS A 289 -8.46 -13.21 -19.38
CA LYS A 289 -9.93 -13.08 -19.44
C LYS A 289 -10.43 -11.65 -19.59
N ARG A 290 -9.63 -10.66 -19.17
CA ARG A 290 -10.04 -9.25 -19.06
C ARG A 290 -9.49 -8.37 -20.17
N SER A 291 -8.38 -8.75 -20.81
CA SER A 291 -7.64 -7.89 -21.73
C SER A 291 -7.38 -8.56 -23.07
N LYS A 292 -7.75 -7.88 -24.17
CA LYS A 292 -7.33 -8.20 -25.54
C LYS A 292 -5.88 -7.81 -25.83
N ARG A 293 -5.15 -7.22 -24.87
CA ARG A 293 -3.72 -6.90 -25.01
C ARG A 293 -2.93 -8.16 -24.69
N GLY A 294 -2.65 -8.94 -25.73
CA GLY A 294 -1.86 -10.17 -25.63
C GLY A 294 -0.42 -9.89 -25.24
N LEU A 295 0.16 -10.78 -24.45
CA LEU A 295 1.61 -10.85 -24.26
C LEU A 295 2.27 -11.25 -25.60
N PRO A 296 3.43 -10.67 -25.94
CA PRO A 296 4.22 -11.15 -27.07
C PRO A 296 4.56 -12.64 -26.92
N ALA A 297 4.43 -13.40 -28.01
CA ALA A 297 4.68 -14.84 -28.00
C ALA A 297 6.09 -15.19 -27.50
N SER A 298 7.10 -14.43 -27.91
CA SER A 298 8.49 -14.62 -27.48
C SER A 298 8.69 -14.50 -25.97
N LEU A 299 7.98 -13.57 -25.31
CA LEU A 299 8.02 -13.45 -23.85
C LEU A 299 7.28 -14.60 -23.18
N TYR A 300 6.19 -15.08 -23.78
CA TYR A 300 5.42 -16.21 -23.26
C TYR A 300 6.25 -17.51 -23.30
N ASP A 301 6.93 -17.78 -24.42
CA ASP A 301 7.82 -18.93 -24.56
C ASP A 301 8.94 -18.90 -23.51
N LEU A 302 9.49 -17.71 -23.25
CA LEU A 302 10.54 -17.50 -22.26
C LEU A 302 10.00 -17.74 -20.82
N ILE A 303 8.78 -17.30 -20.50
CA ILE A 303 8.12 -17.64 -19.23
C ILE A 303 7.93 -19.15 -19.08
N LEU A 304 7.47 -19.83 -20.13
CA LEU A 304 7.26 -21.28 -20.10
C LEU A 304 8.58 -22.02 -19.88
N LYS A 305 9.68 -21.54 -20.46
CA LYS A 305 11.03 -22.08 -20.23
C LYS A 305 11.49 -21.95 -18.77
N TYR A 306 11.13 -20.86 -18.08
CA TYR A 306 11.48 -20.61 -16.68
C TYR A 306 10.36 -20.96 -15.69
N SER A 307 9.38 -21.73 -16.14
CA SER A 307 8.21 -22.06 -15.32
C SER A 307 8.55 -23.03 -14.20
N LEU A 308 7.79 -22.91 -13.10
CA LEU A 308 7.88 -23.84 -11.98
C LEU A 308 6.78 -24.90 -12.06
N THR A 309 7.15 -26.14 -11.77
CA THR A 309 6.22 -27.27 -11.75
C THR A 309 5.25 -27.20 -10.58
N ILE A 310 4.25 -28.08 -10.63
CA ILE A 310 3.26 -28.23 -9.58
C ILE A 310 3.83 -28.54 -8.18
N ASP A 311 5.05 -29.06 -8.07
CA ASP A 311 5.71 -29.27 -6.78
C ASP A 311 5.84 -27.97 -5.97
N TYR A 312 6.00 -26.83 -6.67
CA TYR A 312 6.36 -25.55 -6.07
C TYR A 312 5.26 -24.48 -6.20
N SER A 313 4.31 -24.68 -7.12
CA SER A 313 3.25 -23.72 -7.42
C SER A 313 1.93 -24.41 -7.78
N PRO A 314 0.78 -23.87 -7.35
CA PRO A 314 -0.51 -24.34 -7.85
C PRO A 314 -0.72 -24.04 -9.36
N PHE A 315 0.09 -23.15 -9.94
CA PHE A 315 0.02 -22.77 -11.35
C PHE A 315 1.11 -23.50 -12.14
N ASP A 316 0.76 -24.68 -12.65
CA ASP A 316 1.64 -25.49 -13.50
C ASP A 316 1.73 -24.89 -14.92
N PRO A 317 2.89 -24.95 -15.60
CA PRO A 317 3.04 -24.50 -16.98
C PRO A 317 2.05 -25.13 -17.97
N ALA A 318 1.63 -26.38 -17.73
CA ALA A 318 0.64 -27.04 -18.58
C ALA A 318 -0.69 -26.28 -18.63
N ILE A 319 -1.04 -25.56 -17.54
CA ILE A 319 -2.22 -24.69 -17.49
C ILE A 319 -2.01 -23.41 -18.31
N LEU A 320 -0.79 -22.90 -18.35
CA LEU A 320 -0.45 -21.69 -19.10
C LEU A 320 -0.46 -21.95 -20.62
N HIS A 321 -0.07 -23.15 -21.07
CA HIS A 321 -0.12 -23.53 -22.50
C HIS A 321 -1.50 -23.35 -23.16
N ILE A 322 -2.60 -23.43 -22.39
CA ILE A 322 -3.96 -23.18 -22.87
C ILE A 322 -4.12 -21.75 -23.40
N TYR A 323 -3.38 -20.79 -22.82
CA TYR A 323 -3.49 -19.38 -23.13
C TYR A 323 -2.32 -18.85 -23.96
N HIS A 324 -1.59 -19.73 -24.65
CA HIS A 324 -0.50 -19.31 -25.53
C HIS A 324 -1.04 -18.43 -26.67
N PRO A 325 -0.43 -17.27 -26.98
CA PRO A 325 -0.99 -16.34 -27.97
C PRO A 325 -0.98 -16.86 -29.41
N THR A 326 -0.09 -17.79 -29.76
CA THR A 326 0.04 -18.32 -31.13
C THR A 326 -0.36 -19.79 -31.26
N THR A 327 -0.28 -20.56 -30.18
CA THR A 327 -0.48 -22.03 -30.21
C THR A 327 -1.17 -22.49 -28.92
N PRO A 328 -2.43 -22.08 -28.69
CA PRO A 328 -3.15 -22.47 -27.48
C PRO A 328 -3.44 -23.98 -27.54
N THR A 329 -2.97 -24.76 -26.55
CA THR A 329 -3.14 -26.22 -26.52
C THR A 329 -3.47 -26.73 -25.12
N ALA A 330 -4.46 -27.62 -25.00
CA ALA A 330 -4.82 -28.28 -23.74
C ALA A 330 -4.11 -29.62 -23.52
N HIS A 331 -3.46 -30.16 -24.55
CA HIS A 331 -2.84 -31.49 -24.54
C HIS A 331 -1.79 -31.70 -23.42
N PRO A 332 -0.89 -30.73 -23.10
CA PRO A 332 0.06 -30.90 -22.00
C PRO A 332 -0.63 -31.07 -20.64
N LEU A 333 -1.75 -30.38 -20.42
CA LEU A 333 -2.52 -30.50 -19.18
C LEU A 333 -3.24 -31.85 -19.12
N PHE A 334 -3.77 -32.32 -20.25
CA PHE A 334 -4.41 -33.62 -20.36
C PHE A 334 -3.46 -34.76 -19.98
N GLN A 335 -2.24 -34.76 -20.52
CA GLN A 335 -1.21 -35.76 -20.19
C GLN A 335 -0.91 -35.77 -18.67
N LYS A 336 -0.74 -34.58 -18.06
CA LYS A 336 -0.48 -34.49 -16.62
C LYS A 336 -1.64 -34.94 -15.76
N LEU A 337 -2.89 -34.77 -16.19
CA LEU A 337 -4.05 -35.28 -15.45
C LEU A 337 -4.12 -36.81 -15.41
N GLN A 338 -3.44 -37.50 -16.32
CA GLN A 338 -3.32 -38.96 -16.29
C GLN A 338 -2.23 -39.45 -15.32
N GLU A 339 -1.31 -38.57 -14.90
CA GLU A 339 -0.26 -38.89 -13.95
C GLU A 339 -0.78 -38.85 -12.50
N SER A 340 -0.65 -39.96 -11.78
CA SER A 340 -1.08 -40.06 -10.39
C SER A 340 -0.32 -39.10 -9.46
N SER A 341 0.98 -38.91 -9.70
CA SER A 341 1.84 -37.98 -8.96
C SER A 341 1.33 -36.53 -9.05
N PHE A 342 0.93 -36.10 -10.24
CA PHE A 342 0.37 -34.77 -10.47
C PHE A 342 -0.95 -34.59 -9.70
N LEU A 343 -1.85 -35.57 -9.77
CA LEU A 343 -3.13 -35.52 -9.05
C LEU A 343 -2.95 -35.43 -7.53
N GLU A 344 -2.01 -36.18 -6.96
CA GLU A 344 -1.70 -36.12 -5.54
C GLU A 344 -1.18 -34.74 -5.12
N GLN A 345 -0.26 -34.17 -5.90
CA GLN A 345 0.29 -32.84 -5.63
C GLN A 345 -0.76 -31.75 -5.82
N PHE A 346 -1.57 -31.85 -6.87
CA PHE A 346 -2.71 -30.96 -7.10
C PHE A 346 -3.68 -31.00 -5.93
N ALA A 347 -4.02 -32.19 -5.43
CA ALA A 347 -4.89 -32.34 -4.27
C ALA A 347 -4.31 -31.70 -3.00
N ARG A 348 -2.97 -31.73 -2.79
CA ARG A 348 -2.32 -31.00 -1.69
C ARG A 348 -2.55 -29.50 -1.81
N TRP A 349 -2.39 -28.95 -3.01
CA TRP A 349 -2.66 -27.55 -3.28
C TRP A 349 -4.14 -27.19 -3.22
N GLN A 350 -5.07 -28.15 -3.34
CA GLN A 350 -6.52 -27.95 -3.20
C GLN A 350 -7.00 -27.91 -1.73
N LYS A 351 -6.24 -28.47 -0.78
CA LYS A 351 -6.61 -28.48 0.65
C LYS A 351 -6.40 -27.12 1.34
N ASN A 352 -5.35 -26.39 0.94
CA ASN A 352 -4.95 -25.11 1.56
C ASN A 352 -5.11 -23.82 0.72
N PRO A 353 -5.72 -23.79 -0.49
CA PRO A 353 -5.71 -22.58 -1.29
C PRO A 353 -6.91 -21.69 -0.96
N ASN A 354 -6.67 -20.39 -1.08
CA ASN A 354 -7.72 -19.40 -1.16
C ASN A 354 -8.76 -19.80 -2.24
N ARG A 355 -10.06 -19.68 -1.89
CA ARG A 355 -11.20 -19.96 -2.78
C ARG A 355 -11.07 -19.31 -4.16
N PHE A 356 -10.42 -18.15 -4.23
CA PHE A 356 -10.15 -17.46 -5.48
C PHE A 356 -9.19 -18.22 -6.40
N VAL A 357 -8.10 -18.78 -5.86
CA VAL A 357 -7.15 -19.59 -6.63
C VAL A 357 -7.82 -20.86 -7.16
N ARG A 358 -8.64 -21.53 -6.33
CA ARG A 358 -9.47 -22.67 -6.76
C ARG A 358 -10.36 -22.30 -7.93
N ARG A 359 -10.99 -21.11 -7.88
CA ARG A 359 -11.83 -20.60 -8.96
C ARG A 359 -11.00 -20.34 -10.23
N ILE A 360 -9.82 -19.73 -10.14
CA ILE A 360 -8.96 -19.51 -11.32
C ILE A 360 -8.63 -20.84 -11.98
N LEU A 361 -8.16 -21.82 -11.20
CA LEU A 361 -7.78 -23.14 -11.70
C LEU A 361 -8.96 -23.89 -12.31
N LEU A 362 -10.12 -23.89 -11.63
CA LEU A 362 -11.35 -24.46 -12.17
C LEU A 362 -11.70 -23.86 -13.53
N VAL A 363 -11.68 -22.54 -13.65
CA VAL A 363 -12.03 -21.92 -14.93
C VAL A 363 -10.96 -22.25 -15.99
N SER A 364 -9.67 -22.34 -15.63
CA SER A 364 -8.66 -22.82 -16.59
C SER A 364 -8.89 -24.25 -17.07
N VAL A 365 -9.38 -25.15 -16.22
CA VAL A 365 -9.77 -26.51 -16.64
C VAL A 365 -10.97 -26.49 -17.58
N LEU A 366 -11.96 -25.63 -17.31
CA LEU A 366 -13.10 -25.45 -18.23
C LEU A 366 -12.68 -24.81 -19.56
N ASP A 367 -11.73 -23.88 -19.52
CA ASP A 367 -11.16 -23.27 -20.73
C ASP A 367 -10.36 -24.32 -21.52
N ALA A 368 -9.70 -25.27 -20.86
CA ALA A 368 -9.08 -26.43 -21.49
C ALA A 368 -10.12 -27.33 -22.19
N ALA A 369 -11.25 -27.60 -21.52
CA ALA A 369 -12.34 -28.40 -22.09
C ALA A 369 -12.96 -27.72 -23.33
N GLU A 370 -13.20 -26.41 -23.28
CA GLU A 370 -13.67 -25.63 -24.43
C GLU A 370 -12.68 -25.70 -25.59
N LEU A 371 -11.38 -25.54 -25.29
CA LEU A 371 -10.32 -25.62 -26.28
C LEU A 371 -10.27 -27.02 -26.92
N SER A 372 -10.33 -28.09 -26.14
CA SER A 372 -10.36 -29.46 -26.67
C SER A 372 -11.61 -29.71 -27.52
N LEU A 373 -12.78 -29.16 -27.17
CA LEU A 373 -13.98 -29.23 -28.02
C LEU A 373 -13.77 -28.47 -29.34
N SER A 374 -13.18 -27.28 -29.30
CA SER A 374 -12.92 -26.47 -30.50
C SER A 374 -11.93 -27.15 -31.47
N HIS A 375 -10.99 -27.94 -30.94
CA HIS A 375 -10.03 -28.74 -31.72
C HIS A 375 -10.56 -30.14 -32.07
N ALA A 376 -11.87 -30.42 -31.88
CA ALA A 376 -12.50 -31.70 -32.17
C ALA A 376 -11.91 -32.90 -31.38
N HIS A 377 -11.48 -32.67 -30.13
CA HIS A 377 -11.06 -33.67 -29.16
C HIS A 377 -12.10 -33.85 -28.03
N PRO A 378 -13.28 -34.44 -28.32
CA PRO A 378 -14.37 -34.55 -27.34
C PRO A 378 -14.06 -35.48 -26.17
N ARG A 379 -13.15 -36.45 -26.34
CA ARG A 379 -12.72 -37.34 -25.26
C ARG A 379 -11.94 -36.59 -24.19
N GLU A 380 -10.97 -35.78 -24.61
CA GLU A 380 -10.20 -34.93 -23.69
C GLU A 380 -11.11 -33.95 -22.94
N ALA A 381 -12.07 -33.34 -23.65
CA ALA A 381 -13.04 -32.45 -23.04
C ALA A 381 -13.91 -33.12 -21.97
N ARG A 382 -14.31 -34.39 -22.17
CA ARG A 382 -15.03 -35.18 -21.15
C ARG A 382 -14.19 -35.39 -19.91
N GLU A 383 -12.94 -35.80 -20.07
CA GLU A 383 -12.05 -36.06 -18.96
C GLU A 383 -11.77 -34.78 -18.14
N PHE A 384 -11.61 -33.62 -18.80
CA PHE A 384 -11.50 -32.34 -18.10
C PHE A 384 -12.76 -31.99 -17.29
N LEU A 385 -13.96 -32.24 -17.84
CA LEU A 385 -15.22 -32.00 -17.14
C LEU A 385 -15.40 -32.95 -15.95
N ASP A 386 -15.13 -34.24 -16.14
CA ASP A 386 -15.21 -35.24 -15.08
C ASP A 386 -14.20 -34.93 -13.96
N PHE A 387 -13.00 -34.50 -14.32
CA PHE A 387 -12.00 -34.04 -13.36
C PHE A 387 -12.48 -32.79 -12.60
N ALA A 388 -13.08 -31.81 -13.29
CA ALA A 388 -13.59 -30.59 -12.68
C ALA A 388 -14.71 -30.87 -11.69
N GLU A 389 -15.66 -31.73 -12.04
CA GLU A 389 -16.78 -32.13 -11.16
C GLU A 389 -16.30 -32.89 -9.92
N ARG A 390 -15.33 -33.82 -10.08
CA ARG A 390 -14.75 -34.57 -8.96
C ARG A 390 -13.95 -33.68 -8.00
N THR A 391 -13.20 -32.72 -8.54
CA THR A 391 -12.25 -31.92 -7.75
C THR A 391 -12.87 -30.66 -7.16
N TYR A 392 -13.95 -30.14 -7.76
CA TYR A 392 -14.61 -28.90 -7.35
C TYR A 392 -16.12 -29.07 -7.09
N PRO A 393 -16.54 -30.01 -6.22
CA PRO A 393 -17.96 -30.18 -5.88
C PRO A 393 -18.56 -28.94 -5.21
N ASP A 394 -17.71 -28.11 -4.59
CA ASP A 394 -18.10 -26.84 -4.00
C ASP A 394 -18.58 -25.83 -5.05
N PHE A 395 -18.18 -25.97 -6.31
CA PHE A 395 -18.48 -25.02 -7.38
C PHE A 395 -19.42 -25.61 -8.43
N LEU A 396 -19.23 -26.88 -8.78
CA LEU A 396 -19.97 -27.59 -9.81
C LEU A 396 -20.85 -28.69 -9.20
N ARG A 397 -22.06 -28.86 -9.72
CA ARG A 397 -22.86 -30.06 -9.46
C ARG A 397 -22.39 -31.19 -10.36
N SER A 398 -22.42 -32.43 -9.86
CA SER A 398 -22.14 -33.59 -10.69
C SER A 398 -23.33 -33.81 -11.62
N HIS A 399 -23.06 -33.83 -12.93
CA HIS A 399 -24.07 -34.06 -13.96
C HIS A 399 -24.01 -35.50 -14.45
N GLU A 400 -25.15 -36.06 -14.90
CA GLU A 400 -25.20 -37.43 -15.41
C GLU A 400 -24.31 -37.59 -16.65
N GLU A 401 -23.55 -38.70 -16.73
CA GLU A 401 -22.61 -39.04 -17.83
C GLU A 401 -23.24 -39.04 -19.23
N LYS A 402 -24.58 -39.05 -19.32
CA LYS A 402 -25.36 -39.13 -20.56
C LYS A 402 -25.66 -37.79 -21.23
N THR A 403 -25.35 -36.67 -20.57
CA THR A 403 -25.57 -35.33 -21.13
C THR A 403 -24.50 -34.95 -22.16
N ASP A 404 -24.87 -34.18 -23.19
CA ASP A 404 -23.92 -33.75 -24.21
C ASP A 404 -22.79 -32.90 -23.59
N THR A 405 -21.57 -33.13 -24.05
CA THR A 405 -20.34 -32.47 -23.56
C THR A 405 -20.40 -30.95 -23.67
N ALA A 406 -20.98 -30.43 -24.74
CA ALA A 406 -21.10 -28.99 -24.94
C ALA A 406 -22.13 -28.39 -23.97
N GLU A 407 -23.25 -29.07 -23.74
CA GLU A 407 -24.27 -28.66 -22.77
C GLU A 407 -23.74 -28.70 -21.33
N ARG A 408 -23.00 -29.76 -20.95
CA ARG A 408 -22.33 -29.87 -19.64
C ARG A 408 -21.39 -28.68 -19.38
N LEU A 409 -20.58 -28.31 -20.39
CA LEU A 409 -19.67 -27.17 -20.29
C LEU A 409 -20.42 -25.85 -20.10
N GLN A 410 -21.53 -25.64 -20.83
CA GLN A 410 -22.34 -24.43 -20.69
C GLN A 410 -22.96 -24.32 -19.29
N LEU A 411 -23.52 -25.42 -18.77
CA LEU A 411 -24.07 -25.48 -17.42
C LEU A 411 -23.00 -25.20 -16.36
N ALA A 412 -21.82 -25.83 -16.48
CA ALA A 412 -20.70 -25.59 -15.57
C ALA A 412 -20.26 -24.12 -15.54
N ARG A 413 -20.24 -23.45 -16.70
CA ARG A 413 -19.95 -22.01 -16.79
C ARG A 413 -21.04 -21.15 -16.15
N GLN A 414 -22.32 -21.50 -16.36
CA GLN A 414 -23.43 -20.79 -15.73
C GLN A 414 -23.39 -20.91 -14.20
N GLU A 415 -23.09 -22.08 -13.64
CA GLU A 415 -22.98 -22.28 -12.18
C GLU A 415 -21.88 -21.41 -11.55
N ILE A 416 -20.76 -21.21 -12.26
CA ILE A 416 -19.67 -20.33 -11.82
C ILE A 416 -20.06 -18.84 -11.90
N LEU A 417 -20.93 -18.46 -12.84
CA LEU A 417 -21.44 -17.10 -13.00
C LEU A 417 -22.54 -16.77 -11.99
N VAL A 418 -23.54 -17.64 -11.80
CA VAL A 418 -24.69 -17.41 -10.89
C VAL A 418 -24.21 -17.25 -9.44
N ARG A 419 -23.18 -17.99 -9.02
CA ARG A 419 -22.57 -17.82 -7.69
C ARG A 419 -21.82 -16.49 -7.50
N LYS A 420 -21.58 -15.72 -8.58
CA LYS A 420 -21.05 -14.35 -8.52
C LYS A 420 -22.12 -13.36 -8.01
N GLU A 421 -23.38 -13.57 -8.37
CA GLU A 421 -24.47 -12.61 -8.16
C GLU A 421 -25.08 -12.68 -6.76
N PHE A 422 -25.09 -13.86 -6.13
CA PHE A 422 -25.55 -14.02 -4.74
C PHE A 422 -24.71 -13.27 -3.69
N ARG A 423 -23.58 -12.65 -4.08
CA ARG A 423 -22.73 -11.85 -3.17
C ARG A 423 -22.61 -10.37 -3.56
N SER A 424 -23.10 -9.95 -4.72
CA SER A 424 -23.11 -8.51 -5.08
C SER A 424 -24.28 -7.73 -4.46
N SER A 425 -25.16 -8.38 -3.70
CA SER A 425 -26.26 -7.74 -2.95
C SER A 425 -25.82 -7.12 -1.60
N GLY A 426 -24.52 -7.04 -1.30
CA GLY A 426 -24.05 -6.45 -0.05
C GLY A 426 -22.63 -5.92 -0.16
N TYR A 427 -22.52 -4.61 -0.40
CA TYR A 427 -21.34 -3.75 -0.27
C TYR A 427 -20.18 -3.90 -1.28
N ALA A 428 -19.98 -2.79 -2.01
CA ALA A 428 -18.75 -2.21 -2.57
C ALA A 428 -17.84 -3.07 -3.46
N THR A 429 -17.66 -2.58 -4.69
CA THR A 429 -16.71 -3.01 -5.72
C THR A 429 -15.24 -2.65 -5.40
N ALA A 430 -14.37 -3.66 -5.58
CA ALA A 430 -12.89 -3.70 -5.77
C ALA A 430 -11.97 -3.47 -4.54
N PRO A 431 -10.80 -4.18 -4.43
CA PRO A 431 -10.06 -4.90 -5.48
C PRO A 431 -9.78 -6.40 -5.21
N GLU A 432 -10.17 -7.28 -6.13
CA GLU A 432 -9.91 -8.74 -6.10
C GLU A 432 -8.42 -9.14 -6.32
N LEU A 433 -7.47 -8.21 -6.19
CA LEU A 433 -6.03 -8.45 -6.40
C LEU A 433 -5.21 -8.60 -5.09
N GLN A 434 -5.86 -8.53 -3.92
CA GLN A 434 -5.17 -8.62 -2.63
C GLN A 434 -5.00 -10.05 -2.11
N VAL A 435 -5.60 -11.07 -2.74
CA VAL A 435 -5.78 -12.39 -2.10
C VAL A 435 -4.76 -13.45 -2.55
N LEU A 436 -3.66 -13.06 -3.19
CA LEU A 436 -2.49 -13.93 -3.38
C LEU A 436 -1.50 -13.70 -2.23
N VAL A 437 -1.83 -14.29 -1.07
CA VAL A 437 -0.92 -14.48 0.07
C VAL A 437 -0.47 -15.94 0.07
#